data_AF-A0A5C5ZJ88-F1
#
_entry.id   AF-A0A5C5ZJ88-F1
#
_cell.length_a   1.000
_cell.length_b   1.000
_cell.length_c   1.000
_cell.angle_alpha   90.00
_cell.angle_beta   90.00
_cell.angle_gamma   90.00
#
_symmetry.space_group_name_H-M   'P 1'
#
loop_
_entity.id
_entity.type
_entity.pdbx_description
1 polymer ?
#
loop_
_entity_poly.entity_id
_entity_poly.type
_entity_poly.pdbx_seq_one_letter_code
_entity_poly.pdbx_strand_id
1 'polypeptide(L)'
;MQVNGPARAHGAHGVNAPHFSNKPSQAAPAKQADRVEISPEAQAAAAANEAPGADGIRTDLVARLRGEIASGTYETADKLDGALDRLIDQIG
;
A
#
# COMPACT_ATOMS: atom_id res chain seq x y z
N MET A 1 -78.30 41.76 3.14
CA MET A 1 -78.49 40.39 3.67
C MET A 1 -77.78 39.43 2.73
N GLN A 2 -76.59 38.96 3.12
CA GLN A 2 -75.78 38.01 2.36
C GLN A 2 -76.37 36.60 2.51
N VAL A 3 -76.64 35.91 1.40
CA VAL A 3 -77.08 34.51 1.42
C VAL A 3 -75.89 33.64 1.02
N ASN A 4 -75.38 32.86 1.97
CA ASN A 4 -74.29 31.90 1.75
C ASN A 4 -74.82 30.69 0.96
N GLY A 5 -74.24 30.43 -0.21
CA GLY A 5 -74.51 29.24 -1.01
C GLY A 5 -73.88 27.97 -0.42
N PRO A 6 -74.46 26.77 -0.66
CA PRO A 6 -74.08 25.54 0.02
C PRO A 6 -72.78 24.92 -0.49
N ALA A 7 -71.87 24.68 0.46
CA ALA A 7 -70.77 23.72 0.52
C ALA A 7 -70.13 23.18 -0.79
N ARG A 8 -68.81 23.40 -0.93
CA ARG A 8 -67.96 22.63 -1.86
C ARG A 8 -67.81 21.20 -1.36
N ALA A 9 -68.41 20.24 -2.07
CA ALA A 9 -68.15 18.82 -1.86
C ALA A 9 -66.70 18.51 -2.23
N HIS A 10 -65.91 18.00 -1.26
CA HIS A 10 -64.57 17.50 -1.53
C HIS A 10 -64.70 16.10 -2.15
N GLY A 11 -64.10 15.89 -3.32
CA GLY A 11 -64.07 14.59 -3.99
C GLY A 11 -63.28 13.55 -3.20
N ALA A 12 -63.52 12.27 -3.52
CA ALA A 12 -62.88 11.14 -2.86
C ALA A 12 -61.34 11.25 -2.93
N HIS A 13 -60.68 11.21 -1.78
CA HIS A 13 -59.22 11.15 -1.71
C HIS A 13 -58.75 9.70 -1.88
N GLY A 14 -57.90 9.46 -2.88
CA GLY A 14 -57.28 8.16 -3.11
C GLY A 14 -56.29 7.81 -2.00
N VAL A 15 -56.33 6.55 -1.54
CA VAL A 15 -55.41 6.03 -0.52
C VAL A 15 -54.06 5.73 -1.17
N ASN A 16 -52.98 6.33 -0.66
CA ASN A 16 -51.61 6.13 -1.17
C ASN A 16 -51.00 4.85 -0.58
N ALA A 17 -50.33 4.04 -1.39
CA ALA A 17 -49.67 2.80 -0.96
C ALA A 17 -48.40 3.12 -0.12
N PRO A 18 -47.99 2.23 0.81
CA PRO A 18 -46.81 2.48 1.63
C PRO A 18 -45.52 2.42 0.80
N HIS A 19 -44.72 3.48 0.90
CA HIS A 19 -43.43 3.62 0.22
C HIS A 19 -42.35 2.78 0.95
N PHE A 20 -41.98 1.62 0.41
CA PHE A 20 -40.74 0.95 0.84
C PHE A 20 -39.55 1.55 0.09
N SER A 21 -38.90 2.55 0.70
CA SER A 21 -37.70 3.16 0.14
C SER A 21 -36.49 2.26 0.42
N ASN A 22 -36.10 1.42 -0.54
CA ASN A 22 -34.81 0.74 -0.52
C ASN A 22 -33.74 1.71 -1.05
N LYS A 23 -33.11 2.49 -0.17
CA LYS A 23 -31.96 3.32 -0.55
C LYS A 23 -30.69 2.48 -0.55
N PRO A 24 -29.85 2.51 -1.61
CA PRO A 24 -28.56 1.85 -1.60
C PRO A 24 -27.65 2.52 -0.56
N SER A 25 -27.04 1.71 0.31
CA SER A 25 -26.07 2.17 1.30
C SER A 25 -24.85 2.76 0.57
N GLN A 26 -24.58 4.04 0.80
CA GLN A 26 -23.41 4.73 0.24
C GLN A 26 -22.14 4.11 0.84
N ALA A 27 -21.21 3.67 -0.01
CA ALA A 27 -19.94 3.08 0.42
C ALA A 27 -19.12 4.13 1.20
N ALA A 28 -18.60 3.72 2.36
CA ALA A 28 -17.75 4.57 3.19
C ALA A 28 -16.45 4.93 2.45
N PRO A 29 -15.92 6.16 2.61
CA PRO A 29 -14.65 6.56 2.00
C PRO A 29 -13.51 5.67 2.52
N ALA A 30 -12.67 5.19 1.60
CA ALA A 30 -11.49 4.41 1.93
C ALA A 30 -10.52 5.22 2.81
N LYS A 31 -9.94 4.58 3.84
CA LYS A 31 -8.93 5.21 4.71
C LYS A 31 -7.72 5.61 3.87
N GLN A 32 -7.25 6.85 4.03
CA GLN A 32 -5.98 7.29 3.44
C GLN A 32 -4.85 6.39 3.94
N ALA A 33 -4.06 5.85 3.00
CA ALA A 33 -2.89 5.05 3.30
C ALA A 33 -1.73 5.97 3.69
N ASP A 34 -0.96 5.58 4.71
CA ASP A 34 0.27 6.27 5.06
C ASP A 34 1.29 6.16 3.93
N ARG A 35 1.97 7.27 3.63
CA ARG A 35 3.03 7.32 2.61
C ARG A 35 4.36 7.61 3.27
N VAL A 36 5.37 6.82 2.91
CA VAL A 36 6.77 7.09 3.25
C VAL A 36 7.39 7.91 2.11
N GLU A 37 7.85 9.12 2.43
CA GLU A 37 8.60 9.99 1.52
C GLU A 37 10.09 9.93 1.91
N ILE A 38 10.97 9.57 0.98
CA ILE A 38 12.43 9.53 1.19
C ILE A 38 13.03 10.86 0.76
N SER A 39 13.87 11.47 1.60
CA SER A 39 14.46 12.78 1.29
C SER A 39 15.36 12.73 0.04
N PRO A 40 15.47 13.84 -0.73
CA PRO A 40 16.30 13.88 -1.94
C PRO A 40 17.77 13.54 -1.66
N GLU A 41 18.28 13.92 -0.49
CA GLU A 41 19.67 13.66 -0.07
C GLU A 41 19.89 12.17 0.20
N ALA A 42 18.92 11.51 0.84
CA ALA A 42 18.97 10.07 1.08
C ALA A 42 18.89 9.28 -0.25
N GLN A 43 18.07 9.73 -1.19
CA GLN A 43 18.00 9.14 -2.54
C GLN A 43 19.34 9.30 -3.30
N ALA A 44 19.96 10.47 -3.22
CA ALA A 44 21.26 10.72 -3.83
C ALA A 44 22.39 9.88 -3.21
N ALA A 45 22.39 9.73 -1.89
CA ALA A 45 23.37 8.91 -1.17
C ALA A 45 23.21 7.41 -1.48
N ALA A 46 21.96 6.94 -1.63
CA ALA A 46 21.68 5.57 -2.06
C ALA A 46 22.20 5.34 -3.48
N ALA A 47 21.87 6.21 -4.43
CA ALA A 47 22.36 6.10 -5.81
C ALA A 47 23.90 6.12 -5.92
N ALA A 48 24.58 6.88 -5.06
CA ALA A 48 26.04 6.93 -5.02
C ALA A 48 26.68 5.65 -4.44
N ASN A 49 26.07 5.02 -3.44
CA ASN A 49 26.55 3.73 -2.90
C ASN A 49 26.18 2.53 -3.78
N GLU A 50 25.05 2.63 -4.46
CA GLU A 50 24.47 1.54 -5.21
C GLU A 50 25.06 1.42 -6.60
N ALA A 51 25.67 2.46 -7.18
CA ALA A 51 26.16 2.47 -8.56
C ALA A 51 27.06 1.26 -8.86
N PRO A 52 26.51 0.17 -9.42
CA PRO A 52 27.32 -0.94 -9.85
C PRO A 52 27.99 -0.51 -11.16
N GLY A 53 28.89 -1.33 -11.71
CA GLY A 53 29.36 -1.09 -13.08
C GLY A 53 28.19 -1.05 -14.09
N ALA A 54 28.50 -0.79 -15.36
CA ALA A 54 27.51 -0.67 -16.44
C ALA A 54 26.49 -1.84 -16.51
N ASP A 55 26.85 -3.01 -15.99
CA ASP A 55 26.03 -4.23 -15.99
C ASP A 55 25.30 -4.50 -14.67
N GLY A 56 25.27 -3.57 -13.72
CA GLY A 56 24.63 -3.82 -12.42
C GLY A 56 25.48 -4.66 -11.44
N ILE A 57 26.73 -4.98 -11.82
CA ILE A 57 27.65 -5.82 -11.04
C ILE A 57 28.83 -4.98 -10.51
N ARG A 58 29.17 -5.18 -9.23
CA ARG A 58 30.39 -4.63 -8.60
C ARG A 58 31.56 -5.59 -8.86
N THR A 59 32.16 -5.49 -10.05
CA THR A 59 33.20 -6.42 -10.52
C THR A 59 34.41 -6.49 -9.60
N ASP A 60 34.83 -5.37 -8.99
CA ASP A 60 35.95 -5.33 -8.04
C ASP A 60 35.66 -6.13 -6.77
N LEU A 61 34.44 -6.01 -6.23
CA LEU A 61 34.00 -6.78 -5.08
C LEU A 61 34.02 -8.29 -5.42
N VAL A 62 33.52 -8.65 -6.60
CA VAL A 62 33.50 -10.04 -7.06
C VAL A 62 34.92 -10.59 -7.21
N ALA A 63 35.84 -9.82 -7.80
CA ALA A 63 37.23 -10.23 -7.96
C ALA A 63 37.90 -10.47 -6.60
N ARG A 64 37.70 -9.55 -5.65
CA ARG A 64 38.21 -9.69 -4.28
C ARG A 64 37.66 -10.95 -3.59
N LEU A 65 36.34 -11.13 -3.63
CA LEU A 65 35.68 -12.27 -2.99
C LEU A 65 36.13 -13.60 -3.60
N ARG A 66 36.28 -13.67 -4.92
CA ARG A 66 36.85 -14.86 -5.59
C ARG A 66 38.25 -15.17 -5.10
N GLY A 67 39.08 -14.15 -4.88
CA GLY A 67 40.40 -14.31 -4.26
C GLY A 67 40.33 -14.89 -2.85
N GLU A 68 39.48 -14.33 -1.99
CA GLU A 68 39.28 -14.79 -0.60
C GLU A 68 38.78 -16.25 -0.54
N ILE A 69 37.90 -16.65 -1.46
CA ILE A 69 37.41 -18.03 -1.56
C ILE A 69 38.53 -18.97 -2.02
N ALA A 70 39.29 -18.57 -3.03
CA ALA A 70 40.42 -19.37 -3.52
C ALA A 70 41.52 -19.55 -2.47
N SER A 71 41.73 -18.55 -1.59
CA SER A 71 42.63 -18.65 -0.44
C SER A 71 42.04 -19.37 0.77
N GLY A 72 40.75 -19.74 0.75
CA GLY A 72 40.05 -20.37 1.87
C GLY A 72 39.90 -19.47 3.10
N THR A 73 40.00 -18.15 2.93
CA THR A 73 39.86 -17.16 4.01
C THR A 73 38.49 -16.50 4.02
N TYR A 74 37.60 -16.90 3.11
CA TYR A 74 36.27 -16.33 3.01
C TYR A 74 35.35 -16.84 4.12
N GLU A 75 35.45 -18.12 4.47
CA GLU A 75 34.64 -18.82 5.45
C GLU A 75 35.14 -18.55 6.88
N THR A 76 34.57 -17.52 7.52
CA THR A 76 34.79 -17.22 8.94
C THR A 76 33.58 -17.62 9.78
N ALA A 77 33.78 -17.89 11.07
CA ALA A 77 32.70 -18.24 12.00
C ALA A 77 31.58 -17.18 11.97
N ASP A 78 31.93 -15.90 12.09
CA ASP A 78 30.97 -14.79 12.05
C ASP A 78 30.13 -14.74 10.76
N LYS A 79 30.75 -15.05 9.60
CA LYS A 79 30.05 -15.08 8.31
C LYS A 79 29.10 -16.26 8.21
N LEU A 80 29.46 -17.40 8.78
CA LEU A 80 28.63 -18.60 8.80
C LEU A 80 27.43 -18.43 9.73
N ASP A 81 27.64 -17.89 10.93
CA ASP A 81 26.56 -17.60 11.88
C ASP A 81 25.55 -16.63 11.28
N GLY A 82 26.02 -15.50 10.73
CA GLY A 82 25.14 -14.54 10.07
C GLY A 82 24.52 -15.03 8.76
N ALA A 83 25.07 -16.07 8.11
CA ALA A 83 24.44 -16.71 6.97
C ALA A 83 23.33 -17.67 7.41
N LEU A 84 23.53 -18.38 8.52
CA LEU A 84 22.55 -19.27 9.11
C LEU A 84 21.31 -18.49 9.60
N ASP A 85 21.52 -17.37 10.29
CA ASP A 85 20.42 -16.51 10.76
C ASP A 85 19.55 -16.03 9.60
N ARG A 86 20.18 -15.51 8.53
CA ARG A 86 19.46 -15.06 7.33
C ARG A 86 18.73 -16.19 6.61
N LEU A 87 19.31 -17.39 6.60
CA LEU A 87 18.67 -18.57 6.01
C LEU A 87 17.39 -18.91 6.79
N ILE A 88 17.44 -18.90 8.12
CA ILE A 88 16.28 -19.16 8.99
C ILE A 88 15.21 -18.09 8.77
N ASP A 89 15.58 -16.82 8.73
CA ASP A 89 14.65 -15.70 8.43
C ASP A 89 14.00 -15.82 7.05
N GLN A 90 14.69 -16.41 6.07
CA GLN A 90 14.14 -16.57 4.72
C GLN A 90 13.12 -17.73 4.62
N ILE A 91 13.23 -18.75 5.46
CA ILE A 91 12.37 -19.95 5.40
C ILE A 91 11.23 -19.95 6.43
N GLY A 92 11.31 -19.11 7.47
CA GLY A 92 10.26 -18.93 8.49
C GLY A 92 9.16 -17.98 8.05
#